data_AF-A0A2E1LIA8-F1
#
_entry.id   AF-A0A2E1LIA8-F1
#
_cell.length_a   1.000
_cell.length_b   1.000
_cell.length_c   1.000
_cell.angle_alpha   90.00
_cell.angle_beta   90.00
_cell.angle_gamma   90.00
#
_symmetry.space_group_name_H-M   'P 1'
#
loop_
_entity.id
_entity.type
_entity.pdbx_description
1 polymer ?
#
loop_
_entity_poly.entity_id
_entity_poly.type
_entity_poly.pdbx_seq_one_letter_code
_entity_poly.pdbx_strand_id
1 'polypeptide(L)'
;MAFPKPLKIEPARLVVEDGKVIDAGHGDWYFQYDGLDETRYVYLEGSGLLDRLAAGDDLVIGEIGFGTGLTYRLVREAMAACGYDGRMSYIGVEARPLDAAQAATANALRPPSMGWTPPTERPRAGFVRANDDLLLLHGDAAEALSRLNAAVDVWFLDGFSPAKNPEVWTPALYAQLARLSRPGAALATFTAAGDVRRGLEAAGFVTAKRTGWAKKREHLTARFTGTWTPRPRPRDAAPLTIAGAGIAGLMLALEARRLGWPATLHGTGQAPQGSAVPFALVNFRPSGDAGPLGHLRRAGFFHLHDYRAHARAGVDAQVGDEKLRERWRQETDIDHQWIAADRVRVAGALSVDTAAFRRWVLAQVDQRPDPLRTDPLSHDPLGPTRSASREGPLIIAAGLASAAWLPGLSVRRNRGQQDRLRLDQPLAHPINFGRLLLPVHGDSKDAWLGASFDRDPPQSWQQPLQADSDENLTRLQAALPDIGAGASPTGESWVGLRATTLDHLPLAGWRQENLGVLTGLGSKGYLYAPILASCLLAEALGLPLPLEQWVWNALKPLRHQPREP
;
A
#
# COMPACT_ATOMS: atom_id res chain seq x y z
N MET A 1 -21.85 -7.29 9.22
CA MET A 1 -20.96 -8.23 8.51
C MET A 1 -19.72 -8.40 9.35
N ALA A 2 -19.55 -9.57 9.97
CA ALA A 2 -18.42 -9.85 10.84
C ALA A 2 -17.18 -10.13 9.98
N PHE A 3 -16.09 -9.39 10.23
CA PHE A 3 -14.75 -9.78 9.84
C PHE A 3 -14.47 -11.20 10.36
N PRO A 4 -13.88 -12.12 9.59
CA PRO A 4 -13.28 -13.28 10.24
C PRO A 4 -12.19 -12.76 11.20
N LYS A 5 -12.06 -13.46 12.32
CA LYS A 5 -11.02 -13.37 13.37
C LYS A 5 -9.64 -12.98 12.80
N PRO A 6 -8.70 -12.42 13.61
CA PRO A 6 -7.43 -11.87 13.14
C PRO A 6 -6.86 -12.70 11.99
N LEU A 7 -6.58 -12.01 10.88
CA LEU A 7 -6.07 -12.53 9.61
C LEU A 7 -4.74 -13.28 9.82
N LYS A 8 -4.81 -14.43 10.47
CA LYS A 8 -3.74 -15.42 10.55
C LYS A 8 -3.86 -16.24 9.29
N ILE A 9 -2.76 -16.32 8.56
CA ILE A 9 -2.63 -17.22 7.45
C ILE A 9 -1.68 -18.33 7.87
N GLU A 10 -2.13 -19.57 7.70
CA GLU A 10 -1.25 -20.72 7.89
C GLU A 10 -0.54 -20.99 6.58
N PRO A 11 0.79 -21.18 6.59
CA PRO A 11 1.52 -21.53 5.38
C PRO A 11 1.05 -22.89 4.85
N ALA A 12 1.38 -23.18 3.59
CA ALA A 12 1.16 -24.50 3.02
C ALA A 12 1.84 -25.59 3.87
N ARG A 13 1.38 -26.85 3.77
CA ARG A 13 2.09 -27.99 4.36
C ARG A 13 2.70 -28.80 3.24
N LEU A 14 3.94 -28.47 2.89
CA LEU A 14 4.65 -29.13 1.80
C LEU A 14 5.26 -30.46 2.23
N VAL A 15 5.05 -31.49 1.41
CA VAL A 15 5.78 -32.77 1.46
C VAL A 15 6.51 -32.94 0.12
N VAL A 16 7.78 -33.36 0.16
CA VAL A 16 8.55 -33.65 -1.05
C VAL A 16 8.63 -35.16 -1.24
N GLU A 17 8.01 -35.67 -2.30
CA GLU A 17 8.01 -37.08 -2.68
C GLU A 17 8.30 -37.21 -4.19
N ASP A 18 9.22 -38.10 -4.58
CA ASP A 18 9.61 -38.36 -5.97
C ASP A 18 9.91 -37.11 -6.83
N GLY A 19 10.56 -36.10 -6.23
CA GLY A 19 10.88 -34.83 -6.91
C GLY A 19 9.69 -33.89 -7.14
N LYS A 20 8.54 -34.17 -6.51
CA LYS A 20 7.33 -33.32 -6.53
C LYS A 20 7.12 -32.65 -5.19
N VAL A 21 6.54 -31.45 -5.22
CA VAL A 21 6.09 -30.72 -4.04
C VAL A 21 4.59 -30.92 -3.89
N ILE A 22 4.17 -31.61 -2.83
CA ILE A 22 2.77 -31.99 -2.57
C ILE A 22 2.20 -31.14 -1.43
N ASP A 23 0.97 -30.63 -1.59
CA ASP A 23 0.19 -30.09 -0.47
C ASP A 23 -0.42 -31.24 0.32
N ALA A 24 0.09 -31.48 1.53
CA ALA A 24 -0.41 -32.54 2.40
C ALA A 24 -1.88 -32.35 2.81
N GLY A 25 -2.43 -31.13 2.71
CA GLY A 25 -3.82 -30.84 3.06
C GLY A 25 -4.82 -31.20 1.97
N HIS A 26 -4.45 -31.11 0.69
CA HIS A 26 -5.34 -31.36 -0.45
C HIS A 26 -5.01 -32.65 -1.22
N GLY A 27 -3.86 -33.28 -0.96
CA GLY A 27 -3.44 -34.50 -1.66
C GLY A 27 -3.20 -34.26 -3.15
N ASP A 28 -2.80 -33.03 -3.51
CA ASP A 28 -2.49 -32.61 -4.86
C ASP A 28 -1.14 -31.90 -4.89
N TRP A 29 -0.45 -32.01 -6.01
CA TRP A 29 0.90 -31.46 -6.20
C TRP A 29 0.84 -29.96 -6.52
N TYR A 30 1.67 -29.15 -5.85
CA TYR A 30 1.93 -27.75 -6.23
C TYR A 30 2.72 -27.67 -7.55
N PHE A 31 3.56 -28.67 -7.85
CA PHE A 31 4.48 -28.65 -8.98
C PHE A 31 5.00 -30.05 -9.37
N GLN A 32 5.23 -30.27 -10.67
CA GLN A 32 6.08 -31.31 -11.23
C GLN A 32 7.21 -30.64 -12.06
N TYR A 33 8.46 -31.11 -11.92
CA TYR A 33 9.67 -30.59 -12.58
C TYR A 33 9.55 -30.36 -14.09
N ASP A 34 8.69 -31.11 -14.78
CA ASP A 34 8.42 -31.02 -16.23
C ASP A 34 7.31 -30.02 -16.63
N GLY A 35 6.80 -29.24 -15.67
CA GLY A 35 5.66 -28.34 -15.88
C GLY A 35 5.97 -27.00 -16.55
N LEU A 36 7.24 -26.67 -16.85
CA LEU A 36 7.59 -25.35 -17.44
C LEU A 36 6.92 -25.15 -18.80
N ASP A 37 7.10 -26.11 -19.70
CA ASP A 37 6.54 -26.01 -21.06
C ASP A 37 5.02 -26.17 -21.05
N GLU A 38 4.48 -26.98 -20.14
CA GLU A 38 3.04 -27.03 -19.92
C GLU A 38 2.50 -25.66 -19.46
N THR A 39 3.15 -25.01 -18.49
CA THR A 39 2.72 -23.71 -17.94
C THR A 39 2.81 -22.63 -19.02
N ARG A 40 3.87 -22.62 -19.83
CA ARG A 40 4.00 -21.72 -21.00
C ARG A 40 2.86 -21.95 -22.00
N TYR A 41 2.61 -23.20 -22.37
CA TYR A 41 1.60 -23.55 -23.37
C TYR A 41 0.18 -23.23 -22.90
N VAL A 42 -0.16 -23.63 -21.67
CA VAL A 42 -1.52 -23.48 -21.11
C VAL A 42 -1.81 -22.03 -20.76
N TYR A 43 -0.90 -21.33 -20.07
CA TYR A 43 -1.20 -20.00 -19.54
C TYR A 43 -0.73 -18.88 -20.46
N LEU A 44 0.56 -18.84 -20.81
CA LEU A 44 1.12 -17.73 -21.58
C LEU A 44 0.61 -17.75 -23.03
N GLU A 45 0.76 -18.87 -23.75
CA GLU A 45 0.23 -19.02 -25.10
C GLU A 45 -1.30 -19.16 -25.13
N GLY A 46 -1.88 -19.85 -24.14
CA GLY A 46 -3.32 -20.04 -24.00
C GLY A 46 -4.09 -18.72 -23.94
N SER A 47 -3.60 -17.78 -23.12
CA SER A 47 -4.20 -16.46 -22.95
C SER A 47 -3.86 -15.46 -24.07
N GLY A 48 -2.90 -15.78 -24.94
CA GLY A 48 -2.35 -14.84 -25.92
C GLY A 48 -1.44 -13.77 -25.29
N LEU A 49 -0.92 -14.02 -24.08
CA LEU A 49 -0.05 -13.07 -23.39
C LEU A 49 1.23 -12.79 -24.18
N LEU A 50 1.81 -13.80 -24.83
CA LEU A 50 3.07 -13.62 -25.60
C LEU A 50 2.92 -12.56 -26.70
N ASP A 51 1.79 -12.56 -27.40
CA ASP A 51 1.52 -11.58 -28.46
C ASP A 51 1.36 -10.16 -27.87
N ARG A 52 0.71 -10.03 -26.70
CA ARG A 52 0.54 -8.74 -26.02
C ARG A 52 1.85 -8.19 -25.47
N LEU A 53 2.73 -9.08 -24.97
CA LEU A 53 4.08 -8.70 -24.58
C LEU A 53 4.89 -8.23 -25.78
N ALA A 54 4.86 -8.95 -26.90
CA ALA A 54 5.54 -8.54 -28.13
C ALA A 54 5.01 -7.20 -28.70
N ALA A 55 3.73 -6.89 -28.46
CA ALA A 55 3.12 -5.62 -28.84
C ALA A 55 3.47 -4.44 -27.91
N GLY A 56 4.06 -4.68 -26.73
CA GLY A 56 4.38 -3.63 -25.76
C GLY A 56 3.16 -3.09 -25.01
N ASP A 57 2.06 -3.85 -24.92
CA ASP A 57 0.85 -3.43 -24.21
C ASP A 57 1.12 -3.17 -22.72
N ASP A 58 0.52 -2.13 -22.13
CA ASP A 58 0.38 -2.05 -20.67
C ASP A 58 -0.59 -3.15 -20.19
N LEU A 59 -0.18 -3.92 -19.19
CA LEU A 59 -0.85 -5.16 -18.79
C LEU A 59 -1.04 -5.25 -17.28
N VAL A 60 -2.27 -5.64 -16.89
CA VAL A 60 -2.57 -6.14 -15.55
C VAL A 60 -2.89 -7.64 -15.63
N ILE A 61 -2.04 -8.48 -15.04
CA ILE A 61 -2.22 -9.94 -14.99
C ILE A 61 -2.72 -10.33 -13.61
N GLY A 62 -3.72 -11.21 -13.53
CA GLY A 62 -4.17 -11.84 -12.30
C GLY A 62 -3.98 -13.35 -12.33
N GLU A 63 -3.48 -13.93 -11.24
CA GLU A 63 -3.28 -15.36 -11.05
C GLU A 63 -4.01 -15.82 -9.80
N ILE A 64 -4.86 -16.83 -9.95
CA ILE A 64 -5.41 -17.59 -8.82
C ILE A 64 -4.47 -18.76 -8.58
N GLY A 65 -4.14 -19.04 -7.32
CA GLY A 65 -3.21 -20.13 -6.97
C GLY A 65 -1.76 -19.79 -7.29
N PHE A 66 -1.22 -18.69 -6.72
CA PHE A 66 0.16 -18.25 -6.98
C PHE A 66 1.21 -19.34 -6.67
N GLY A 67 0.97 -20.16 -5.64
CA GLY A 67 1.78 -21.32 -5.30
C GLY A 67 3.28 -21.02 -5.17
N THR A 68 4.07 -21.64 -6.04
CA THR A 68 5.54 -21.49 -6.05
C THR A 68 6.03 -20.24 -6.81
N GLY A 69 5.11 -19.42 -7.36
CA GLY A 69 5.42 -18.24 -8.18
C GLY A 69 5.96 -18.60 -9.58
N LEU A 70 5.77 -19.83 -10.05
CA LEU A 70 6.33 -20.29 -11.32
C LEU A 70 5.81 -19.50 -12.51
N THR A 71 4.48 -19.35 -12.64
CA THR A 71 3.86 -18.65 -13.77
C THR A 71 4.34 -17.20 -13.84
N TYR A 72 4.38 -16.51 -12.70
CA TYR A 72 4.97 -15.17 -12.60
C TYR A 72 6.43 -15.11 -13.09
N ARG A 73 7.27 -16.09 -12.74
CA ARG A 73 8.65 -16.15 -13.24
C ARG A 73 8.75 -16.39 -14.74
N LEU A 74 7.87 -17.23 -15.29
CA LEU A 74 7.78 -17.46 -16.73
C LEU A 74 7.30 -16.21 -17.49
N VAL A 75 6.36 -15.44 -16.92
CA VAL A 75 5.96 -14.14 -17.48
C VAL A 75 7.16 -13.19 -17.52
N ARG A 76 7.93 -13.09 -16.42
CA ARG A 76 9.13 -12.24 -16.39
C ARG A 76 10.22 -12.68 -17.36
N GLU A 77 10.39 -13.99 -17.55
CA GLU A 77 11.29 -14.52 -18.58
C GLU A 77 10.82 -14.14 -19.98
N ALA A 78 9.52 -14.31 -20.29
CA ALA A 78 8.96 -13.94 -21.58
C ALA A 78 9.09 -12.43 -21.86
N MET A 79 8.86 -11.58 -20.86
CA MET A 79 9.10 -10.14 -20.94
C MET A 79 10.56 -9.83 -21.29
N ALA A 80 11.51 -10.46 -20.60
CA ALA A 80 12.94 -10.26 -20.87
C ALA A 80 13.33 -10.75 -22.27
N ALA A 81 12.78 -11.87 -22.73
CA ALA A 81 13.08 -12.46 -24.03
C ALA A 81 12.61 -11.60 -25.21
N CYS A 82 11.49 -10.90 -25.09
CA CYS A 82 10.99 -9.99 -26.12
C CYS A 82 11.41 -8.53 -25.93
N GLY A 83 12.15 -8.20 -24.87
CA GLY A 83 12.56 -6.83 -24.57
C GLY A 83 11.40 -5.91 -24.21
N TYR A 84 10.37 -6.45 -23.53
CA TYR A 84 9.15 -5.72 -23.15
C TYR A 84 9.46 -4.45 -22.37
N ASP A 85 8.95 -3.32 -22.88
CA ASP A 85 9.12 -1.97 -22.33
C ASP A 85 7.82 -1.34 -21.82
N GLY A 86 6.69 -2.03 -22.01
CA GLY A 86 5.40 -1.67 -21.46
C GLY A 86 5.33 -1.80 -19.93
N ARG A 87 4.23 -1.34 -19.34
CA ARG A 87 4.01 -1.44 -17.89
C ARG A 87 3.31 -2.74 -17.53
N MET A 88 3.94 -3.51 -16.65
CA MET A 88 3.34 -4.72 -16.06
C MET A 88 2.88 -4.49 -14.61
N SER A 89 1.71 -5.03 -14.27
CA SER A 89 1.28 -5.26 -12.89
C SER A 89 0.72 -6.67 -12.77
N TYR A 90 1.22 -7.43 -11.79
CA TYR A 90 0.87 -8.81 -11.53
C TYR A 90 0.19 -8.94 -10.17
N ILE A 91 -0.94 -9.65 -10.14
CA ILE A 91 -1.74 -9.89 -8.94
C ILE A 91 -1.74 -11.39 -8.70
N GLY A 92 -1.01 -11.86 -7.68
CA GLY A 92 -1.04 -13.27 -7.27
C GLY A 92 -2.01 -13.46 -6.11
N VAL A 93 -2.89 -14.45 -6.17
CA VAL A 93 -3.81 -14.79 -5.07
C VAL A 93 -3.45 -16.16 -4.51
N GLU A 94 -3.23 -16.24 -3.20
CA GLU A 94 -2.80 -17.46 -2.54
C GLU A 94 -3.42 -17.61 -1.15
N ALA A 95 -4.10 -18.72 -0.92
CA ALA A 95 -4.74 -19.01 0.35
C ALA A 95 -3.74 -19.53 1.39
N ARG A 96 -2.67 -20.21 0.95
CA ARG A 96 -1.63 -20.81 1.80
C ARG A 96 -0.23 -20.52 1.27
N PRO A 97 0.23 -19.25 1.36
CA PRO A 97 1.53 -18.84 0.87
C PRO A 97 2.67 -19.63 1.52
N LEU A 98 3.70 -19.91 0.72
CA LEU A 98 4.91 -20.58 1.20
C LEU A 98 5.67 -19.67 2.15
N ASP A 99 6.25 -20.26 3.19
CA ASP A 99 7.32 -19.60 3.95
C ASP A 99 8.66 -19.62 3.19
N ALA A 100 9.66 -18.93 3.74
CA ALA A 100 10.97 -18.83 3.10
C ALA A 100 11.69 -20.19 2.94
N ALA A 101 11.54 -21.12 3.89
CA ALA A 101 12.17 -22.43 3.83
C ALA A 101 11.53 -23.31 2.76
N GLN A 102 10.20 -23.31 2.70
CA GLN A 102 9.40 -23.99 1.69
C GLN A 102 9.68 -23.47 0.28
N ALA A 103 9.77 -22.16 0.12
CA ALA A 103 10.16 -21.56 -1.14
C ALA A 103 11.57 -21.97 -1.56
N ALA A 104 12.52 -22.05 -0.63
CA ALA A 104 13.87 -22.54 -0.91
C ALA A 104 13.88 -24.01 -1.38
N THR A 105 13.10 -24.88 -0.74
CA THR A 105 12.92 -26.27 -1.19
C THR A 105 12.35 -26.34 -2.60
N ALA A 106 11.29 -25.58 -2.90
CA ALA A 106 10.71 -25.52 -4.24
C ALA A 106 11.71 -24.97 -5.28
N ASN A 107 12.52 -23.98 -4.91
CA ASN A 107 13.56 -23.39 -5.76
C ASN A 107 14.67 -24.38 -6.11
N ALA A 108 15.03 -25.29 -5.19
CA ALA A 108 16.05 -26.30 -5.44
C ALA A 108 15.66 -27.32 -6.54
N LEU A 109 14.36 -27.41 -6.85
CA LEU A 109 13.81 -28.30 -7.87
C LEU A 109 13.61 -27.60 -9.23
N ARG A 110 14.22 -26.44 -9.48
CA ARG A 110 14.05 -25.74 -10.77
C ARG A 110 15.31 -24.96 -11.14
N PRO A 111 15.47 -24.54 -12.41
CA PRO A 111 16.56 -23.66 -12.80
C PRO A 111 16.61 -22.41 -11.91
N PRO A 112 17.80 -21.91 -11.52
CA PRO A 112 17.92 -20.75 -10.64
C PRO A 112 17.18 -19.50 -11.15
N SER A 113 17.09 -19.32 -12.47
CA SER A 113 16.34 -18.21 -13.10
C SER A 113 14.82 -18.25 -12.83
N MET A 114 14.28 -19.40 -12.44
CA MET A 114 12.87 -19.62 -12.09
C MET A 114 12.60 -19.55 -10.59
N GLY A 115 13.62 -19.22 -9.78
CA GLY A 115 13.46 -19.08 -8.34
C GLY A 115 12.55 -17.91 -7.94
N TRP A 116 11.73 -18.16 -6.91
CA TRP A 116 10.92 -17.14 -6.25
C TRP A 116 11.14 -17.18 -4.74
N THR A 117 11.30 -16.01 -4.12
CA THR A 117 11.46 -15.88 -2.67
C THR A 117 10.36 -14.95 -2.14
N PRO A 118 9.58 -15.39 -1.16
CA PRO A 118 8.59 -14.53 -0.49
C PRO A 118 9.24 -13.26 0.09
N PRO A 119 8.52 -12.13 0.12
CA PRO A 119 9.06 -10.85 0.60
C PRO A 119 9.27 -10.80 2.12
N THR A 120 8.69 -11.74 2.87
CA THR A 120 8.78 -11.84 4.33
C THR A 120 9.09 -13.29 4.71
N GLU A 121 9.81 -13.49 5.82
CA GLU A 121 10.15 -14.85 6.30
C GLU A 121 8.92 -15.69 6.60
N ARG A 122 7.89 -15.03 7.15
CA ARG A 122 6.59 -15.63 7.46
C ARG A 122 5.51 -14.97 6.62
N PRO A 123 4.56 -15.74 6.08
CA PRO A 123 3.44 -15.14 5.39
C PRO A 123 2.52 -14.37 6.33
N ARG A 124 1.84 -13.36 5.78
CA ARG A 124 0.79 -12.59 6.46
C ARG A 124 -0.42 -12.49 5.56
N ALA A 125 -1.62 -12.42 6.13
CA ALA A 125 -2.82 -12.26 5.31
C ALA A 125 -3.04 -10.81 4.85
N GLY A 126 -3.93 -10.67 3.87
CA GLY A 126 -4.24 -9.41 3.22
C GLY A 126 -3.27 -9.08 2.09
N PHE A 127 -3.14 -7.79 1.78
CA PHE A 127 -2.40 -7.33 0.62
C PHE A 127 -0.90 -7.21 0.97
N VAL A 128 -0.06 -7.88 0.18
CA VAL A 128 1.40 -7.92 0.35
C VAL A 128 2.05 -7.47 -0.95
N ARG A 129 2.58 -6.24 -0.95
CA ARG A 129 3.42 -5.76 -2.05
C ARG A 129 4.78 -6.43 -1.95
N ALA A 130 5.09 -7.31 -2.89
CA ALA A 130 6.33 -8.07 -2.86
C ALA A 130 7.48 -7.29 -3.53
N ASN A 131 7.17 -6.52 -4.56
CA ASN A 131 8.08 -5.62 -5.28
C ASN A 131 7.24 -4.58 -6.07
N ASP A 132 7.83 -3.95 -7.08
CA ASP A 132 7.15 -2.88 -7.84
C ASP A 132 6.02 -3.35 -8.75
N ASP A 133 6.10 -4.57 -9.26
CA ASP A 133 5.17 -5.15 -10.22
C ASP A 133 4.24 -6.23 -9.61
N LEU A 134 4.56 -6.80 -8.45
CA LEU A 134 3.81 -7.91 -7.84
C LEU A 134 3.08 -7.51 -6.55
N LEU A 135 1.75 -7.61 -6.61
CA LEU A 135 0.84 -7.54 -5.48
C LEU A 135 0.30 -8.93 -5.15
N LEU A 136 0.63 -9.46 -3.99
CA LEU A 136 0.09 -10.72 -3.50
C LEU A 136 -1.15 -10.46 -2.62
N LEU A 137 -2.21 -11.21 -2.86
CA LEU A 137 -3.40 -11.23 -2.03
C LEU A 137 -3.43 -12.57 -1.27
N HIS A 138 -3.12 -12.50 0.01
CA HIS A 138 -3.04 -13.67 0.86
C HIS A 138 -4.37 -13.91 1.58
N GLY A 139 -5.04 -15.01 1.23
CA GLY A 139 -6.37 -15.39 1.75
C GLY A 139 -7.21 -16.15 0.73
N ASP A 140 -8.46 -16.45 1.09
CA ASP A 140 -9.44 -17.06 0.16
C ASP A 140 -9.59 -16.21 -1.11
N ALA A 141 -9.66 -16.86 -2.27
CA ALA A 141 -9.59 -16.16 -3.55
C ALA A 141 -10.80 -15.25 -3.80
N ALA A 142 -12.01 -15.72 -3.52
CA ALA A 142 -13.22 -14.91 -3.75
C ALA A 142 -13.26 -13.74 -2.75
N GLU A 143 -12.93 -13.98 -1.49
CA GLU A 143 -12.87 -12.93 -0.46
C GLU A 143 -11.79 -11.89 -0.75
N ALA A 144 -10.56 -12.33 -1.09
CA ALA A 144 -9.45 -11.45 -1.40
C ALA A 144 -9.74 -10.57 -2.62
N LEU A 145 -10.26 -11.16 -3.70
CA LEU A 145 -10.63 -10.41 -4.90
C LEU A 145 -11.81 -9.48 -4.64
N SER A 146 -12.77 -9.81 -3.78
CA SER A 146 -13.88 -8.91 -3.43
C SER A 146 -13.41 -7.58 -2.83
N ARG A 147 -12.23 -7.57 -2.22
CA ARG A 147 -11.59 -6.38 -1.63
C ARG A 147 -10.67 -5.65 -2.61
N LEU A 148 -10.36 -6.25 -3.75
CA LEU A 148 -9.46 -5.68 -4.75
C LEU A 148 -10.20 -4.65 -5.63
N ASN A 149 -9.48 -3.56 -5.91
CA ASN A 149 -9.79 -2.66 -7.02
C ASN A 149 -8.67 -2.79 -8.06
N ALA A 150 -9.00 -3.30 -9.24
CA ALA A 150 -8.10 -3.48 -10.37
C ALA A 150 -8.90 -3.58 -11.67
N ALA A 151 -8.20 -3.47 -12.80
CA ALA A 151 -8.76 -3.70 -14.13
C ALA A 151 -7.83 -4.65 -14.89
N VAL A 152 -8.16 -5.95 -14.83
CA VAL A 152 -7.33 -7.07 -15.27
C VAL A 152 -7.52 -7.35 -16.75
N ASP A 153 -6.39 -7.57 -17.41
CA ASP A 153 -6.23 -7.85 -18.84
C ASP A 153 -6.14 -9.34 -19.14
N VAL A 154 -5.46 -10.08 -18.27
CA VAL A 154 -5.21 -11.51 -18.42
C VAL A 154 -5.38 -12.21 -17.08
N TRP A 155 -6.13 -13.30 -17.07
CA TRP A 155 -6.29 -14.19 -15.93
C TRP A 155 -5.64 -15.54 -16.16
N PHE A 156 -4.85 -15.99 -15.19
CA PHE A 156 -4.45 -17.37 -15.01
C PHE A 156 -5.30 -17.96 -13.89
N LEU A 157 -6.23 -18.83 -14.26
CA LEU A 157 -7.02 -19.56 -13.30
C LEU A 157 -6.32 -20.88 -13.02
N ASP A 158 -5.32 -20.80 -12.15
CA ASP A 158 -4.52 -21.91 -11.66
C ASP A 158 -4.99 -22.30 -10.25
N GLY A 159 -4.76 -23.54 -9.87
CA GLY A 159 -5.25 -24.09 -8.60
C GLY A 159 -5.41 -25.59 -8.66
N PHE A 160 -5.57 -26.22 -7.50
CA PHE A 160 -5.77 -27.66 -7.47
C PHE A 160 -7.01 -28.07 -8.29
N SER A 161 -6.94 -29.26 -8.88
CA SER A 161 -7.97 -29.75 -9.78
C SER A 161 -9.38 -29.62 -9.16
N PRO A 162 -10.44 -29.26 -9.93
CA PRO A 162 -11.77 -29.03 -9.36
C PRO A 162 -12.33 -30.20 -8.54
N ALA A 163 -11.93 -31.43 -8.88
CA ALA A 163 -12.31 -32.63 -8.13
C ALA A 163 -11.65 -32.71 -6.74
N LYS A 164 -10.46 -32.13 -6.56
CA LYS A 164 -9.69 -32.17 -5.32
C LYS A 164 -9.84 -30.91 -4.46
N ASN A 165 -10.19 -29.78 -5.07
CA ASN A 165 -10.39 -28.51 -4.37
C ASN A 165 -11.62 -27.75 -4.90
N PRO A 166 -12.84 -28.32 -4.75
CA PRO A 166 -14.05 -27.71 -5.29
C PRO A 166 -14.38 -26.36 -4.63
N GLU A 167 -13.89 -26.07 -3.43
CA GLU A 167 -14.18 -24.81 -2.72
C GLU A 167 -13.62 -23.55 -3.40
N VAL A 168 -12.63 -23.68 -4.29
CA VAL A 168 -12.11 -22.53 -5.07
C VAL A 168 -12.97 -22.26 -6.31
N TRP A 169 -13.49 -23.31 -6.97
CA TRP A 169 -14.18 -23.23 -8.26
C TRP A 169 -15.66 -22.86 -8.09
N THR A 170 -15.90 -21.66 -7.56
CA THR A 170 -17.24 -21.22 -7.15
C THR A 170 -17.81 -20.11 -8.04
N PRO A 171 -19.14 -19.98 -8.14
CA PRO A 171 -19.78 -18.83 -8.77
C PRO A 171 -19.33 -17.49 -8.18
N ALA A 172 -19.03 -17.45 -6.88
CA ALA A 172 -18.52 -16.25 -6.21
C ALA A 172 -17.15 -15.83 -6.77
N LEU A 173 -16.24 -16.77 -7.00
CA LEU A 173 -14.95 -16.49 -7.64
C LEU A 173 -15.17 -15.96 -9.07
N TYR A 174 -15.96 -16.65 -9.90
CA TYR A 174 -16.18 -16.24 -11.29
C TYR A 174 -16.80 -14.85 -11.41
N ALA A 175 -17.71 -14.49 -10.50
CA ALA A 175 -18.26 -13.14 -10.41
C ALA A 175 -17.19 -12.08 -10.09
N GLN A 176 -16.20 -12.39 -9.24
CA GLN A 176 -15.09 -11.48 -8.98
C GLN A 176 -14.15 -11.35 -10.18
N LEU A 177 -13.84 -12.45 -10.89
CA LEU A 177 -13.05 -12.41 -12.12
C LEU A 177 -13.71 -11.52 -13.17
N ALA A 178 -15.02 -11.68 -13.39
CA ALA A 178 -15.81 -10.84 -14.29
C ALA A 178 -15.79 -9.36 -13.86
N ARG A 179 -16.05 -9.07 -12.57
CA ARG A 179 -16.08 -7.70 -12.04
C ARG A 179 -14.77 -6.94 -12.26
N LEU A 180 -13.65 -7.65 -12.16
CA LEU A 180 -12.30 -7.09 -12.25
C LEU A 180 -11.75 -7.11 -13.69
N SER A 181 -12.44 -7.74 -14.65
CA SER A 181 -11.96 -7.88 -16.02
C SER A 181 -12.23 -6.63 -16.87
N ARG A 182 -11.26 -6.22 -17.67
CA ARG A 182 -11.48 -5.30 -18.78
C ARG A 182 -12.30 -5.98 -19.90
N PRO A 183 -12.98 -5.20 -20.78
CA PRO A 183 -13.56 -5.75 -22.00
C PRO A 183 -12.49 -6.49 -22.80
N GLY A 184 -12.81 -7.71 -23.23
CA GLY A 184 -11.88 -8.53 -23.98
C GLY A 184 -10.77 -9.19 -23.15
N ALA A 185 -10.75 -9.04 -21.82
CA ALA A 185 -9.79 -9.70 -20.95
C ALA A 185 -9.75 -11.21 -21.24
N ALA A 186 -8.54 -11.73 -21.37
CA ALA A 186 -8.31 -13.14 -21.66
C ALA A 186 -8.22 -13.93 -20.35
N LEU A 187 -8.62 -15.19 -20.39
CA LEU A 187 -8.44 -16.14 -19.29
C LEU A 187 -7.95 -17.47 -19.85
N ALA A 188 -7.02 -18.09 -19.14
CA ALA A 188 -6.56 -19.45 -19.42
C ALA A 188 -6.56 -20.32 -18.15
N THR A 189 -6.88 -21.60 -18.31
CA THR A 189 -6.86 -22.60 -17.23
C THR A 189 -6.54 -23.99 -17.77
N PHE A 190 -5.84 -24.80 -16.97
CA PHE A 190 -5.48 -26.17 -17.33
C PHE A 190 -6.69 -27.13 -17.42
N THR A 191 -7.80 -26.81 -16.74
CA THR A 191 -8.97 -27.68 -16.65
C THR A 191 -9.97 -27.44 -17.78
N ALA A 192 -10.59 -28.51 -18.27
CA ALA A 192 -11.72 -28.46 -19.19
C ALA A 192 -13.04 -28.97 -18.57
N ALA A 193 -13.12 -28.98 -17.24
CA ALA A 193 -14.30 -29.44 -16.50
C ALA A 193 -15.56 -28.65 -16.90
N GLY A 194 -16.67 -29.38 -17.09
CA GLY A 194 -17.92 -28.79 -17.57
C GLY A 194 -18.52 -27.75 -16.62
N ASP A 195 -18.39 -27.94 -15.30
CA ASP A 195 -18.88 -26.98 -14.30
C ASP A 195 -18.08 -25.67 -14.32
N VAL A 196 -16.76 -25.74 -14.48
CA VAL A 196 -15.90 -24.56 -14.62
C VAL A 196 -16.28 -23.78 -15.88
N ARG A 197 -16.46 -24.48 -17.01
CA ARG A 197 -16.90 -23.85 -18.27
C ARG A 197 -18.23 -23.11 -18.11
N ARG A 198 -19.25 -23.80 -17.57
CA ARG A 198 -20.58 -23.21 -17.35
C ARG A 198 -20.54 -22.04 -16.37
N GLY A 199 -19.73 -22.13 -15.33
CA GLY A 199 -19.55 -21.05 -14.35
C GLY A 199 -18.93 -19.80 -14.96
N LEU A 200 -17.91 -19.95 -15.80
CA LEU A 200 -17.31 -18.83 -16.56
C LEU A 200 -18.31 -18.24 -17.56
N GLU A 201 -19.04 -19.07 -18.29
CA GLU A 201 -20.08 -18.64 -19.24
C GLU A 201 -21.18 -17.82 -18.53
N ALA A 202 -21.65 -18.31 -17.39
CA ALA A 202 -22.64 -17.60 -16.57
C ALA A 202 -22.13 -16.25 -16.03
N ALA A 203 -20.81 -16.09 -15.84
CA ALA A 203 -20.18 -14.85 -15.42
C ALA A 203 -19.91 -13.87 -16.59
N GLY A 204 -20.20 -14.24 -17.84
CA GLY A 204 -20.05 -13.37 -19.02
C GLY A 204 -18.79 -13.61 -19.84
N PHE A 205 -18.12 -14.74 -19.64
CA PHE A 205 -17.00 -15.17 -20.48
C PHE A 205 -17.46 -16.04 -21.65
N VAL A 206 -16.91 -15.82 -22.84
CA VAL A 206 -17.04 -16.74 -23.96
C VAL A 206 -15.87 -17.72 -23.90
N THR A 207 -16.17 -19.00 -23.70
CA THR A 207 -15.14 -20.04 -23.55
C THR A 207 -14.81 -20.73 -24.88
N ALA A 208 -13.58 -21.19 -25.01
CA ALA A 208 -13.10 -22.01 -26.11
C ALA A 208 -12.24 -23.15 -25.55
N LYS A 209 -12.29 -24.31 -26.22
CA LYS A 209 -11.42 -25.44 -25.91
C LYS A 209 -10.15 -25.37 -26.75
N ARG A 210 -9.02 -25.68 -26.15
CA ARG A 210 -7.74 -25.90 -26.84
C ARG A 210 -7.24 -27.31 -26.57
N THR A 211 -6.44 -27.85 -27.49
CA THR A 211 -5.76 -29.14 -27.31
C THR A 211 -4.96 -29.13 -26.00
N GLY A 212 -5.06 -30.20 -25.22
CA GLY A 212 -4.30 -30.32 -23.97
C GLY A 212 -2.81 -30.58 -24.22
N TRP A 213 -1.97 -30.28 -23.22
CA TRP A 213 -0.54 -30.58 -23.28
C TRP A 213 -0.27 -32.09 -23.15
N ALA A 214 0.64 -32.62 -23.97
CA ALA A 214 1.05 -34.01 -23.99
C ALA A 214 -0.14 -35.00 -24.06
N LYS A 215 -0.39 -35.77 -22.98
CA LYS A 215 -1.47 -36.78 -22.92
C LYS A 215 -2.82 -36.18 -22.47
N LYS A 216 -2.86 -34.92 -22.04
CA LYS A 216 -4.10 -34.26 -21.62
C LYS A 216 -4.93 -33.94 -22.87
N ARG A 217 -6.25 -34.16 -22.79
CA ARG A 217 -7.13 -34.03 -23.97
C ARG A 217 -7.37 -32.57 -24.35
N GLU A 218 -7.80 -31.76 -23.39
CA GLU A 218 -8.25 -30.40 -23.63
C GLU A 218 -7.95 -29.50 -22.41
N HIS A 219 -7.75 -28.21 -22.66
CA HIS A 219 -7.77 -27.15 -21.65
C HIS A 219 -8.68 -26.00 -22.12
N LEU A 220 -9.01 -25.05 -21.23
CA LEU A 220 -9.94 -23.95 -21.55
C LEU A 220 -9.24 -22.61 -21.66
N THR A 221 -9.69 -21.83 -22.63
CA THR A 221 -9.46 -20.40 -22.71
C THR A 221 -10.78 -19.66 -22.75
N ALA A 222 -10.77 -18.38 -22.40
CA ALA A 222 -11.97 -17.57 -22.36
C ALA A 222 -11.68 -16.09 -22.64
N ARG A 223 -12.69 -15.37 -23.11
CA ARG A 223 -12.67 -13.91 -23.26
C ARG A 223 -13.88 -13.27 -22.59
N PHE A 224 -13.65 -12.23 -21.81
CA PHE A 224 -14.72 -11.49 -21.17
C PHE A 224 -15.47 -10.62 -22.19
N THR A 225 -16.79 -10.82 -22.29
CA THR A 225 -17.67 -10.06 -23.20
C THR A 225 -18.77 -9.28 -22.47
N GLY A 226 -18.74 -9.32 -21.13
CA GLY A 226 -19.71 -8.61 -20.31
C GLY A 226 -19.57 -7.09 -20.37
N THR A 227 -20.59 -6.40 -19.84
CA THR A 227 -20.58 -4.94 -19.73
C THR A 227 -19.54 -4.48 -18.71
N TRP A 228 -18.61 -3.64 -19.15
CA TRP A 228 -17.63 -2.99 -18.30
C TRP A 228 -17.96 -1.51 -18.15
N THR A 229 -17.83 -0.97 -16.94
CA THR A 229 -17.97 0.46 -16.70
C THR A 229 -16.58 1.03 -16.41
N PRO A 230 -15.90 1.68 -17.38
CA PRO A 230 -14.65 2.37 -17.12
C PRO A 230 -14.85 3.40 -16.00
N ARG A 231 -13.89 3.52 -15.08
CA ARG A 231 -13.74 4.82 -14.42
C ARG A 231 -13.22 5.83 -15.44
N PRO A 232 -13.72 7.06 -15.44
CA PRO A 232 -13.08 8.12 -16.21
C PRO A 232 -11.64 8.27 -15.71
N ARG A 233 -10.69 8.01 -16.59
CA ARG A 233 -9.26 8.29 -16.35
C ARG A 233 -9.06 9.80 -16.48
N PRO A 234 -8.12 10.39 -15.72
CA PRO A 234 -7.57 11.67 -16.13
C PRO A 234 -7.03 11.53 -17.56
N ARG A 235 -7.61 12.26 -18.51
CA ARG A 235 -7.29 12.12 -19.94
C ARG A 235 -5.99 12.87 -20.31
N ASP A 236 -5.37 12.39 -21.38
CA ASP A 236 -4.40 13.08 -22.26
C ASP A 236 -2.88 12.93 -22.03
N ALA A 237 -2.40 11.94 -21.27
CA ALA A 237 -0.95 11.76 -21.01
C ALA A 237 -0.26 13.05 -20.49
N ALA A 238 -1.06 14.01 -20.02
CA ALA A 238 -0.60 15.31 -19.63
C ALA A 238 0.17 15.17 -18.31
N PRO A 239 1.21 16.01 -18.11
CA PRO A 239 1.94 16.02 -16.85
C PRO A 239 1.01 16.29 -15.67
N LEU A 240 1.25 15.57 -14.58
CA LEU A 240 0.54 15.73 -13.31
C LEU A 240 1.03 16.99 -12.59
N THR A 241 0.11 17.84 -12.19
CA THR A 241 0.40 18.97 -11.31
C THR A 241 0.10 18.58 -9.86
N ILE A 242 1.02 18.82 -8.94
CA ILE A 242 0.84 18.55 -7.50
C ILE A 242 0.92 19.86 -6.73
N ALA A 243 -0.19 20.28 -6.13
CA ALA A 243 -0.23 21.50 -5.32
C ALA A 243 0.03 21.17 -3.84
N GLY A 244 1.27 21.38 -3.38
CA GLY A 244 1.65 21.28 -1.98
C GLY A 244 2.89 20.41 -1.76
N ALA A 245 4.02 21.03 -1.46
CA ALA A 245 5.29 20.35 -1.16
C ALA A 245 5.41 19.84 0.29
N GLY A 246 4.32 19.39 0.92
CA GLY A 246 4.35 18.64 2.19
C GLY A 246 4.59 17.15 1.97
N ILE A 247 4.58 16.33 3.03
CA ILE A 247 4.82 14.87 2.89
C ILE A 247 3.87 14.20 1.89
N ALA A 248 2.61 14.63 1.81
CA ALA A 248 1.64 14.17 0.82
C ALA A 248 2.14 14.38 -0.63
N GLY A 249 2.54 15.60 -0.97
CA GLY A 249 3.04 15.93 -2.31
C GLY A 249 4.40 15.34 -2.62
N LEU A 250 5.29 15.22 -1.63
CA LEU A 250 6.57 14.52 -1.80
C LEU A 250 6.35 13.06 -2.20
N MET A 251 5.45 12.34 -1.52
CA MET A 251 5.14 10.94 -1.85
C MET A 251 4.43 10.82 -3.20
N LEU A 252 3.54 11.75 -3.56
CA LEU A 252 2.91 11.79 -4.88
C LEU A 252 3.95 11.98 -6.00
N ALA A 253 4.92 12.88 -5.81
CA ALA A 253 5.97 13.13 -6.80
C ALA A 253 6.93 11.93 -6.96
N LEU A 254 7.29 11.27 -5.86
CA LEU A 254 8.07 10.02 -5.89
C LEU A 254 7.32 8.91 -6.64
N GLU A 255 6.04 8.72 -6.31
CA GLU A 255 5.24 7.67 -6.94
C GLU A 255 5.00 7.97 -8.42
N ALA A 256 4.76 9.22 -8.80
CA ALA A 256 4.62 9.62 -10.20
C ALA A 256 5.90 9.32 -10.98
N ARG A 257 7.08 9.65 -10.41
CA ARG A 257 8.38 9.30 -10.99
C ARG A 257 8.55 7.79 -11.12
N ARG A 258 8.22 7.00 -10.10
CA ARG A 258 8.28 5.53 -10.14
C ARG A 258 7.42 4.96 -11.26
N LEU A 259 6.25 5.56 -11.47
CA LEU A 259 5.33 5.20 -12.53
C LEU A 259 5.71 5.80 -13.90
N GLY A 260 6.79 6.58 -14.02
CA GLY A 260 7.16 7.24 -15.27
C GLY A 260 6.13 8.28 -15.74
N TRP A 261 5.30 8.81 -14.84
CA TRP A 261 4.35 9.87 -15.13
C TRP A 261 5.02 11.23 -14.86
N PRO A 262 5.27 12.07 -15.89
CA PRO A 262 5.81 13.40 -15.67
C PRO A 262 4.94 14.18 -14.67
N ALA A 263 5.56 14.75 -13.64
CA ALA A 263 4.86 15.50 -12.61
C ALA A 263 5.67 16.70 -12.13
N THR A 264 4.98 17.81 -11.87
CA THR A 264 5.56 19.03 -11.30
C THR A 264 4.97 19.29 -9.92
N LEU A 265 5.85 19.36 -8.91
CA LEU A 265 5.50 19.64 -7.53
C LEU A 265 5.58 21.14 -7.22
N HIS A 266 4.47 21.75 -6.81
CA HIS A 266 4.41 23.15 -6.40
C HIS A 266 4.44 23.32 -4.88
N GLY A 267 5.35 24.16 -4.40
CA GLY A 267 5.44 24.65 -3.03
C GLY A 267 4.62 25.91 -2.79
N THR A 268 4.96 26.65 -1.74
CA THR A 268 4.43 28.01 -1.48
C THR A 268 5.54 29.00 -1.11
N GLY A 269 6.80 28.59 -1.23
CA GLY A 269 7.98 29.29 -0.68
C GLY A 269 8.10 29.21 0.85
N GLN A 270 7.11 28.64 1.54
CA GLN A 270 7.07 28.55 3.00
C GLN A 270 7.48 27.17 3.52
N ALA A 271 7.89 27.11 4.80
CA ALA A 271 8.17 25.85 5.48
C ALA A 271 6.89 24.98 5.56
N PRO A 272 6.99 23.65 5.35
CA PRO A 272 5.84 22.76 5.19
C PRO A 272 5.13 22.37 6.51
N GLN A 273 4.93 23.34 7.42
CA GLN A 273 4.25 23.22 8.73
C GLN A 273 4.46 21.83 9.38
N GLY A 274 3.42 21.03 9.58
CA GLY A 274 3.51 19.70 10.22
C GLY A 274 4.43 18.67 9.54
N SER A 275 4.80 18.85 8.27
CA SER A 275 5.79 17.99 7.59
C SER A 275 7.24 18.42 7.86
N ALA A 276 7.46 19.58 8.49
CA ALA A 276 8.79 20.05 8.88
C ALA A 276 9.21 19.60 10.29
N VAL A 277 8.46 18.69 10.92
CA VAL A 277 8.82 18.15 12.24
C VAL A 277 10.22 17.55 12.17
N PRO A 278 11.17 17.86 13.08
CA PRO A 278 12.57 17.48 12.90
C PRO A 278 12.76 15.99 12.63
N PHE A 279 12.10 15.17 13.45
CA PHE A 279 12.01 13.73 13.25
C PHE A 279 10.55 13.26 13.32
N ALA A 280 10.17 12.41 12.38
CA ALA A 280 8.86 11.79 12.34
C ALA A 280 8.94 10.32 12.76
N LEU A 281 8.16 9.93 13.77
CA LEU A 281 8.02 8.53 14.12
C LEU A 281 6.96 7.85 13.25
N VAL A 282 7.37 6.80 12.55
CA VAL A 282 6.49 5.88 11.83
C VAL A 282 6.48 4.55 12.57
N ASN A 283 5.46 4.34 13.39
CA ASN A 283 5.37 3.17 14.26
C ASN A 283 4.07 2.41 14.05
N PHE A 284 4.11 1.11 14.33
CA PHE A 284 2.93 0.27 14.47
C PHE A 284 2.50 0.20 15.93
N ARG A 285 1.20 0.44 16.18
CA ARG A 285 0.57 0.19 17.48
C ARG A 285 -0.72 -0.58 17.25
N PRO A 286 -0.84 -1.82 17.77
CA PRO A 286 -2.07 -2.61 17.68
C PRO A 286 -3.27 -1.80 18.21
N SER A 287 -4.22 -1.47 17.32
CA SER A 287 -5.42 -0.70 17.69
C SER A 287 -6.55 -1.59 18.18
N GLY A 288 -6.57 -2.88 17.78
CA GLY A 288 -7.77 -3.73 17.85
C GLY A 288 -8.96 -3.17 17.05
N ASP A 289 -8.71 -2.21 16.16
CA ASP A 289 -9.72 -1.60 15.30
C ASP A 289 -9.82 -2.42 14.01
N ALA A 290 -10.98 -3.02 13.78
CA ALA A 290 -11.29 -3.76 12.55
C ALA A 290 -11.93 -2.88 11.46
N GLY A 291 -12.08 -1.58 11.73
CA GLY A 291 -12.56 -0.59 10.77
C GLY A 291 -11.46 -0.09 9.82
N PRO A 292 -11.80 0.88 8.94
CA PRO A 292 -10.89 1.37 7.90
C PRO A 292 -9.56 1.90 8.45
N LEU A 293 -9.58 2.53 9.62
CA LEU A 293 -8.38 3.16 10.20
C LEU A 293 -7.36 2.11 10.68
N GLY A 294 -7.82 0.98 11.22
CA GLY A 294 -6.96 -0.15 11.58
C GLY A 294 -6.29 -0.76 10.35
N HIS A 295 -7.06 -1.03 9.30
CA HIS A 295 -6.54 -1.58 8.04
C HIS A 295 -5.56 -0.63 7.36
N LEU A 296 -5.90 0.66 7.26
CA LEU A 296 -5.01 1.68 6.68
C LEU A 296 -3.68 1.78 7.44
N ARG A 297 -3.72 1.67 8.77
CA ARG A 297 -2.50 1.69 9.60
C ARG A 297 -1.59 0.50 9.31
N ARG A 298 -2.16 -0.70 9.22
CA ARG A 298 -1.40 -1.91 8.89
C ARG A 298 -0.84 -1.83 7.48
N ALA A 299 -1.67 -1.47 6.50
CA ALA A 299 -1.25 -1.36 5.11
C ALA A 299 -0.16 -0.30 4.92
N GLY A 300 -0.30 0.88 5.54
CA GLY A 300 0.72 1.93 5.52
C GLY A 300 2.05 1.50 6.13
N PHE A 301 2.03 0.70 7.20
CA PHE A 301 3.25 0.22 7.84
C PHE A 301 4.08 -0.72 6.94
N PHE A 302 3.42 -1.51 6.10
CA PHE A 302 4.12 -2.37 5.13
C PHE A 302 4.51 -1.64 3.83
N HIS A 303 4.21 -0.33 3.72
CA HIS A 303 4.49 0.49 2.53
C HIS A 303 5.56 1.57 2.79
N LEU A 304 6.54 1.29 3.66
CA LEU A 304 7.53 2.27 4.16
C LEU A 304 8.92 2.19 3.50
N HIS A 305 9.03 1.57 2.32
CA HIS A 305 10.31 1.26 1.68
C HIS A 305 11.15 2.52 1.36
N ASP A 306 10.51 3.62 0.97
CA ASP A 306 11.19 4.86 0.56
C ASP A 306 11.95 5.58 1.68
N TYR A 307 11.63 5.28 2.96
CA TYR A 307 12.25 5.97 4.08
C TYR A 307 13.58 5.38 4.53
N ARG A 308 13.93 4.16 4.12
CA ARG A 308 15.01 3.37 4.73
C ARG A 308 16.36 4.10 4.78
N ALA A 309 16.72 4.84 3.73
CA ALA A 309 17.99 5.58 3.66
C ALA A 309 18.05 6.83 4.57
N HIS A 310 16.89 7.31 5.04
CA HIS A 310 16.75 8.55 5.81
C HIS A 310 16.05 8.32 7.15
N ALA A 311 16.10 7.08 7.64
CA ALA A 311 15.43 6.70 8.86
C ALA A 311 16.28 5.76 9.70
N ARG A 312 16.12 5.87 11.02
CA ARG A 312 16.59 4.87 11.98
C ARG A 312 15.51 3.81 12.16
N ALA A 313 15.88 2.55 12.00
CA ALA A 313 14.99 1.41 12.27
C ALA A 313 14.96 1.03 13.75
N GLY A 314 13.88 0.38 14.17
CA GLY A 314 13.65 -0.05 15.54
C GLY A 314 13.08 1.07 16.40
N VAL A 315 11.92 0.84 17.02
CA VAL A 315 11.31 1.79 17.97
C VAL A 315 10.88 1.04 19.22
N ASP A 316 11.19 1.61 20.39
CA ASP A 316 10.77 1.07 21.67
C ASP A 316 9.44 1.72 22.08
N ALA A 317 8.36 0.95 22.13
CA ALA A 317 7.04 1.40 22.51
C ALA A 317 6.67 0.96 23.94
N GLN A 318 6.30 1.91 24.78
CA GLN A 318 5.78 1.63 26.10
C GLN A 318 4.34 1.08 26.02
N VAL A 319 4.08 0.07 26.84
CA VAL A 319 2.82 -0.63 26.97
C VAL A 319 2.26 -0.37 28.37
N GLY A 320 1.49 0.72 28.48
CA GLY A 320 1.00 1.21 29.77
C GLY A 320 -0.24 0.51 30.33
N ASP A 321 -0.87 -0.40 29.58
CA ASP A 321 -2.11 -1.06 30.01
C ASP A 321 -2.21 -2.52 29.53
N GLU A 322 -2.96 -3.36 30.28
CA GLU A 322 -3.12 -4.79 29.98
C GLU A 322 -3.84 -5.04 28.65
N LYS A 323 -4.75 -4.13 28.24
CA LYS A 323 -5.47 -4.27 26.97
C LYS A 323 -4.52 -4.15 25.78
N LEU A 324 -3.57 -3.22 25.81
CA LEU A 324 -2.53 -3.08 24.81
C LEU A 324 -1.53 -4.23 24.89
N ARG A 325 -1.18 -4.71 26.09
CA ARG A 325 -0.33 -5.89 26.27
C ARG A 325 -0.93 -7.11 25.60
N GLU A 326 -2.22 -7.36 25.79
CA GLU A 326 -2.92 -8.47 25.16
C GLU A 326 -2.96 -8.32 23.63
N ARG A 327 -3.18 -7.12 23.12
CA ARG A 327 -3.13 -6.87 21.67
C ARG A 327 -1.75 -7.13 21.07
N TRP A 328 -0.67 -6.82 21.78
CA TRP A 328 0.68 -7.18 21.37
C TRP A 328 0.90 -8.69 21.39
N ARG A 329 0.42 -9.42 22.41
CA ARG A 329 0.48 -10.90 22.45
C ARG A 329 -0.26 -11.54 21.27
N GLN A 330 -1.32 -10.90 20.78
CA GLN A 330 -2.12 -11.37 19.64
C GLN A 330 -1.58 -10.92 18.28
N GLU A 331 -0.66 -9.95 18.23
CA GLU A 331 -0.10 -9.44 16.98
C GLU A 331 0.93 -10.43 16.44
N THR A 332 0.74 -10.85 15.18
CA THR A 332 1.55 -11.90 14.54
C THR A 332 2.26 -11.41 13.28
N ASP A 333 1.80 -10.31 12.69
CA ASP A 333 2.26 -9.86 11.37
C ASP A 333 3.47 -8.93 11.48
N ILE A 334 3.66 -8.34 12.66
CA ILE A 334 4.66 -7.30 12.91
C ILE A 334 5.77 -7.89 13.76
N ASP A 335 6.98 -7.89 13.22
CA ASP A 335 8.17 -8.31 13.95
C ASP A 335 8.41 -7.39 15.15
N HIS A 336 8.34 -7.98 16.35
CA HIS A 336 8.46 -7.29 17.61
C HIS A 336 9.02 -8.17 18.71
N GLN A 337 9.69 -7.54 19.68
CA GLN A 337 10.31 -8.20 20.82
C GLN A 337 9.96 -7.48 22.12
N TRP A 338 9.55 -8.21 23.15
CA TRP A 338 9.46 -7.67 24.51
C TRP A 338 10.87 -7.47 25.08
N ILE A 339 11.23 -6.21 25.35
CA ILE A 339 12.55 -5.84 25.89
C ILE A 339 12.49 -5.46 27.38
N ALA A 340 11.27 -5.26 27.90
CA ALA A 340 10.96 -5.14 29.32
C ALA A 340 9.49 -5.54 29.55
N ALA A 341 9.04 -5.64 30.81
CA ALA A 341 7.66 -6.03 31.15
C ALA A 341 6.57 -5.06 30.60
N ASP A 342 6.94 -3.81 30.34
CA ASP A 342 6.09 -2.75 29.84
C ASP A 342 6.61 -2.15 28.52
N ARG A 343 7.52 -2.83 27.81
CA ARG A 343 8.17 -2.26 26.62
C ARG A 343 8.38 -3.27 25.51
N VAL A 344 7.94 -2.89 24.32
CA VAL A 344 8.05 -3.68 23.08
C VAL A 344 8.91 -2.92 22.08
N ARG A 345 9.92 -3.59 21.52
CA ARG A 345 10.67 -3.11 20.36
C ARG A 345 9.99 -3.55 19.07
N VAL A 346 9.70 -2.62 18.17
CA VAL A 346 9.14 -2.87 16.85
C VAL A 346 10.25 -2.66 15.81
N ALA A 347 10.78 -3.75 15.25
CA ALA A 347 11.99 -3.69 14.41
C ALA A 347 11.77 -2.88 13.12
N GLY A 348 10.62 -3.07 12.46
CA GLY A 348 10.26 -2.39 11.22
C GLY A 348 9.79 -0.94 11.39
N ALA A 349 9.64 -0.45 12.62
CA ALA A 349 9.26 0.94 12.87
C ALA A 349 10.45 1.88 12.62
N LEU A 350 10.15 3.10 12.19
CA LEU A 350 11.13 4.05 11.69
C LEU A 350 11.06 5.39 12.43
N SER A 351 12.20 6.02 12.68
CA SER A 351 12.31 7.44 12.98
C SER A 351 12.99 8.13 11.82
N VAL A 352 12.25 8.95 11.09
CA VAL A 352 12.64 9.57 9.82
C VAL A 352 13.19 10.97 10.07
N ASP A 353 14.40 11.27 9.59
CA ASP A 353 14.89 12.64 9.46
C ASP A 353 14.13 13.30 8.31
N THR A 354 13.19 14.18 8.66
CA THR A 354 12.25 14.72 7.68
C THR A 354 12.92 15.70 6.73
N ALA A 355 13.95 16.42 7.18
CA ALA A 355 14.68 17.39 6.39
C ALA A 355 15.60 16.68 5.40
N ALA A 356 16.30 15.64 5.83
CA ALA A 356 17.11 14.78 4.95
C ALA A 356 16.23 14.10 3.89
N PHE A 357 15.13 13.48 4.31
CA PHE A 357 14.18 12.86 3.39
C PHE A 357 13.63 13.87 2.36
N ARG A 358 13.18 15.05 2.81
CA ARG A 358 12.69 16.12 1.92
C ARG A 358 13.74 16.51 0.88
N ARG A 359 14.98 16.76 1.29
CA ARG A 359 16.06 17.14 0.35
C ARG A 359 16.31 16.05 -0.68
N TRP A 360 16.32 14.79 -0.24
CA TRP A 360 16.48 13.64 -1.13
C TRP A 360 15.35 13.55 -2.17
N VAL A 361 14.09 13.72 -1.77
CA VAL A 361 12.96 13.72 -2.72
C VAL A 361 13.07 14.87 -3.72
N LEU A 362 13.26 16.11 -3.23
CA LEU A 362 13.29 17.30 -4.09
C LEU A 362 14.45 17.30 -5.09
N ALA A 363 15.53 16.57 -4.81
CA ALA A 363 16.65 16.40 -5.74
C ALA A 363 16.32 15.48 -6.93
N GLN A 364 15.18 14.78 -6.91
CA GLN A 364 14.83 13.75 -7.87
C GLN A 364 13.55 14.05 -8.68
N VAL A 365 12.84 15.13 -8.36
CA VAL A 365 11.54 15.46 -8.95
C VAL A 365 11.54 16.87 -9.50
N ASP A 366 10.75 17.15 -10.53
CA ASP A 366 10.53 18.52 -10.98
C ASP A 366 9.70 19.27 -9.93
N GLN A 367 10.21 20.41 -9.48
CA GLN A 367 9.60 21.18 -8.41
C GLN A 367 9.73 22.68 -8.63
N ARG A 368 8.68 23.40 -8.23
CA ARG A 368 8.60 24.86 -8.25
C ARG A 368 8.39 25.35 -6.82
N PRO A 369 9.24 26.26 -6.31
CA PRO A 369 9.08 26.76 -4.96
C PRO A 369 7.82 27.62 -4.83
N ASP A 370 7.39 28.26 -5.92
CA ASP A 370 6.27 29.18 -5.94
C ASP A 370 4.90 28.50 -5.82
N PRO A 371 3.93 29.16 -5.17
CA PRO A 371 2.54 28.71 -5.15
C PRO A 371 1.99 28.61 -6.57
N LEU A 372 1.18 27.59 -6.80
CA LEU A 372 0.37 27.50 -8.00
C LEU A 372 -0.62 28.69 -7.96
N ARG A 373 -0.53 29.57 -8.98
CA ARG A 373 -1.23 30.87 -9.01
C ARG A 373 -2.66 30.77 -9.53
N THR A 374 -3.05 29.65 -10.11
CA THR A 374 -4.38 29.40 -10.65
C THR A 374 -5.30 28.84 -9.57
N ASP A 375 -6.50 29.41 -9.47
CA ASP A 375 -7.60 28.79 -8.72
C ASP A 375 -8.19 27.68 -9.59
N PRO A 376 -8.04 26.39 -9.21
CA PRO A 376 -8.55 25.29 -10.02
C PRO A 376 -10.08 25.25 -10.10
N LEU A 377 -10.78 26.01 -9.24
CA LEU A 377 -12.24 26.17 -9.27
C LEU A 377 -12.72 27.46 -9.95
N SER A 378 -11.81 28.33 -10.41
CA SER A 378 -12.19 29.54 -11.16
C SER A 378 -12.81 29.23 -12.54
N HIS A 379 -12.74 27.96 -12.95
CA HIS A 379 -13.60 27.37 -13.97
C HIS A 379 -14.80 26.73 -13.28
N ASP A 380 -15.96 27.40 -13.31
CA ASP A 380 -17.25 26.87 -12.85
C ASP A 380 -17.56 25.50 -13.52
N PRO A 381 -17.50 24.37 -12.79
CA PRO A 381 -17.74 23.05 -13.36
C PRO A 381 -19.24 22.71 -13.48
N LEU A 382 -20.14 23.56 -12.99
CA LEU A 382 -21.60 23.34 -13.02
C LEU A 382 -22.28 23.99 -14.23
N GLY A 383 -21.53 24.69 -15.08
CA GLY A 383 -22.02 25.25 -16.34
C GLY A 383 -22.17 24.19 -17.45
N PRO A 384 -23.31 24.10 -18.16
CA PRO A 384 -23.60 22.99 -19.06
C PRO A 384 -22.83 23.00 -20.40
N THR A 385 -21.90 23.92 -20.64
CA THR A 385 -21.21 23.99 -21.94
C THR A 385 -19.81 24.59 -21.87
N ARG A 386 -18.84 23.74 -22.24
CA ARG A 386 -17.54 23.99 -22.89
C ARG A 386 -16.27 24.25 -22.07
N SER A 387 -15.25 23.52 -22.55
CA SER A 387 -13.81 23.71 -22.49
C SER A 387 -13.12 23.31 -21.18
N ALA A 388 -12.87 21.99 -21.06
CA ALA A 388 -11.75 21.46 -20.30
C ALA A 388 -10.51 22.35 -20.51
N SER A 389 -10.02 22.98 -19.45
CA SER A 389 -8.76 23.69 -19.46
C SER A 389 -7.66 22.74 -19.97
N ARG A 390 -6.79 23.24 -20.85
CA ARG A 390 -5.61 22.56 -21.45
C ARG A 390 -4.56 22.09 -20.41
N GLU A 391 -4.90 22.06 -19.14
CA GLU A 391 -4.00 21.73 -18.04
C GLU A 391 -4.27 20.28 -17.62
N GLY A 392 -3.19 19.50 -17.44
CA GLY A 392 -3.29 18.10 -17.05
C GLY A 392 -3.93 17.90 -15.67
N PRO A 393 -3.95 16.65 -15.15
CA PRO A 393 -4.52 16.39 -13.84
C PRO A 393 -3.83 17.18 -12.73
N LEU A 394 -4.62 17.60 -11.75
CA LEU A 394 -4.17 18.28 -10.55
C LEU A 394 -4.48 17.44 -9.31
N ILE A 395 -3.50 17.29 -8.43
CA ILE A 395 -3.71 16.76 -7.07
C ILE A 395 -3.44 17.84 -6.04
N ILE A 396 -4.46 18.17 -5.22
CA ILE A 396 -4.36 19.08 -4.09
C ILE A 396 -3.81 18.32 -2.87
N ALA A 397 -2.57 18.65 -2.48
CA ALA A 397 -1.84 18.08 -1.36
C ALA A 397 -1.37 19.16 -0.35
N ALA A 398 -2.12 20.27 -0.26
CA ALA A 398 -1.73 21.51 0.40
C ALA A 398 -2.03 21.56 1.92
N GLY A 399 -2.18 20.40 2.59
CA GLY A 399 -2.48 20.35 4.03
C GLY A 399 -3.75 21.14 4.38
N LEU A 400 -3.67 22.02 5.40
CA LEU A 400 -4.80 22.87 5.82
C LEU A 400 -5.31 23.80 4.70
N ALA A 401 -4.42 24.27 3.82
CA ALA A 401 -4.78 25.16 2.73
C ALA A 401 -5.66 24.48 1.65
N SER A 402 -5.73 23.14 1.66
CA SER A 402 -6.59 22.39 0.73
C SER A 402 -8.06 22.79 0.83
N ALA A 403 -8.54 23.19 2.02
CA ALA A 403 -9.93 23.61 2.22
C ALA A 403 -10.29 24.94 1.53
N ALA A 404 -9.29 25.80 1.28
CA ALA A 404 -9.50 27.02 0.50
C ALA A 404 -9.67 26.71 -0.99
N TRP A 405 -9.11 25.59 -1.46
CA TRP A 405 -9.14 25.15 -2.85
C TRP A 405 -10.31 24.22 -3.16
N LEU A 406 -10.85 23.54 -2.15
CA LEU A 406 -12.02 22.69 -2.28
C LEU A 406 -12.95 22.89 -1.07
N PRO A 407 -13.91 23.83 -1.17
CA PRO A 407 -14.91 24.05 -0.14
C PRO A 407 -15.63 22.74 0.22
N GLY A 408 -15.87 22.54 1.52
CA GLY A 408 -16.49 21.31 2.03
C GLY A 408 -15.52 20.27 2.59
N LEU A 409 -14.21 20.41 2.35
CA LEU A 409 -13.21 19.60 3.04
C LEU A 409 -13.23 19.88 4.55
N SER A 410 -13.54 18.85 5.32
CA SER A 410 -13.63 18.93 6.78
C SER A 410 -12.25 18.71 7.45
N VAL A 411 -11.36 19.68 7.29
CA VAL A 411 -10.03 19.70 7.93
C VAL A 411 -9.99 20.66 9.12
N ARG A 412 -9.30 20.25 10.18
CA ARG A 412 -9.08 21.04 11.41
C ARG A 412 -7.60 21.22 11.67
N ARG A 413 -7.24 22.36 12.23
CA ARG A 413 -5.87 22.61 12.69
C ARG A 413 -5.64 21.93 14.04
N ASN A 414 -4.46 21.35 14.20
CA ASN A 414 -3.99 20.87 15.49
C ASN A 414 -2.51 21.23 15.63
N ARG A 415 -2.16 22.02 16.64
CA ARG A 415 -0.79 22.44 16.90
C ARG A 415 -0.05 21.36 17.67
N GLY A 416 1.24 21.22 17.39
CA GLY A 416 2.15 20.45 18.22
C GLY A 416 3.53 21.08 18.26
N GLN A 417 4.19 20.89 19.39
CA GLN A 417 5.53 21.37 19.68
C GLN A 417 6.43 20.21 20.08
N GLN A 418 7.67 20.20 19.56
CA GLN A 418 8.75 19.35 20.01
C GLN A 418 9.89 20.23 20.55
N ASP A 419 10.59 19.74 21.56
CA ASP A 419 11.70 20.43 22.21
C ASP A 419 12.95 19.57 22.10
N ARG A 420 14.07 20.18 21.74
CA ARG A 420 15.35 19.48 21.67
C ARG A 420 16.00 19.45 23.04
N LEU A 421 16.31 18.25 23.50
CA LEU A 421 16.97 17.98 24.77
C LEU A 421 18.37 17.41 24.54
N ARG A 422 19.28 17.69 25.47
CA ARG A 422 20.54 17.00 25.65
C ARG A 422 20.37 15.96 26.77
N LEU A 423 20.70 14.72 26.47
CA LEU A 423 20.67 13.57 27.39
C LEU A 423 22.07 13.30 27.95
N ASP A 424 22.16 12.53 29.05
CA ASP A 424 23.44 12.08 29.61
C ASP A 424 24.22 11.15 28.67
N GLN A 425 23.48 10.31 27.93
CA GLN A 425 24.01 9.32 27.01
C GLN A 425 23.21 9.30 25.69
N PRO A 426 23.84 8.92 24.57
CA PRO A 426 23.14 8.77 23.30
C PRO A 426 22.00 7.74 23.41
N LEU A 427 20.86 8.06 22.80
CA LEU A 427 19.71 7.18 22.83
C LEU A 427 19.80 6.13 21.72
N ALA A 428 19.77 4.85 22.11
CA ALA A 428 19.94 3.72 21.20
C ALA A 428 18.74 3.48 20.26
N HIS A 429 17.52 3.78 20.69
CA HIS A 429 16.32 3.65 19.87
C HIS A 429 15.35 4.79 20.18
N PRO A 430 14.62 5.32 19.19
CA PRO A 430 13.47 6.18 19.43
C PRO A 430 12.49 5.51 20.40
N ILE A 431 11.90 6.28 21.31
CA ILE A 431 10.95 5.78 22.30
C ILE A 431 9.57 6.41 22.09
N ASN A 432 8.52 5.60 22.06
CA ASN A 432 7.12 6.03 22.09
C ASN A 432 6.47 5.66 23.43
N PHE A 433 6.14 6.65 24.25
CA PHE A 433 5.55 6.49 25.58
C PHE A 433 4.26 7.32 25.75
N GLY A 434 3.55 7.59 24.65
CA GLY A 434 2.46 8.58 24.61
C GLY A 434 2.94 10.01 24.33
N ARG A 435 4.24 10.21 24.47
CA ARG A 435 5.08 11.17 23.73
C ARG A 435 6.17 10.39 22.99
N LEU A 436 7.04 11.10 22.32
CA LEU A 436 8.10 10.64 21.44
C LEU A 436 9.40 11.21 21.99
N LEU A 437 10.42 10.36 22.13
CA LEU A 437 11.79 10.79 22.33
C LEU A 437 12.61 10.24 21.15
N LEU A 438 13.04 11.13 20.27
CA LEU A 438 13.59 10.78 18.95
C LEU A 438 15.06 11.21 18.89
N PRO A 439 16.02 10.26 18.82
CA PRO A 439 17.44 10.61 18.78
C PRO A 439 17.79 11.33 17.48
N VAL A 440 18.70 12.30 17.57
CA VAL A 440 19.41 12.79 16.39
C VAL A 440 20.34 11.69 15.87
N HIS A 441 20.60 11.64 14.56
CA HIS A 441 21.48 10.64 13.96
C HIS A 441 22.92 10.68 14.52
N GLY A 442 23.61 9.54 14.45
CA GLY A 442 24.96 9.35 14.97
C GLY A 442 25.00 9.11 16.49
N ASP A 443 26.17 9.32 17.09
CA ASP A 443 26.39 9.17 18.54
C ASP A 443 26.04 10.46 19.32
N SER A 444 25.13 11.27 18.77
CA SER A 444 24.68 12.49 19.41
C SER A 444 23.93 12.18 20.71
N LYS A 445 24.20 12.97 21.74
CA LYS A 445 23.40 12.99 22.97
C LYS A 445 22.11 13.82 22.85
N ASP A 446 21.81 14.36 21.66
CA ASP A 446 20.58 15.13 21.45
C ASP A 446 19.41 14.25 21.04
N ALA A 447 18.24 14.59 21.56
CA ALA A 447 16.98 13.99 21.15
C ALA A 447 15.87 15.04 21.10
N TRP A 448 14.92 14.85 20.21
CA TRP A 448 13.69 15.63 20.14
C TRP A 448 12.60 14.96 20.99
N LEU A 449 12.10 15.70 21.98
CA LEU A 449 11.00 15.30 22.84
C LEU A 449 9.71 15.94 22.35
N GLY A 450 8.62 15.16 22.27
CA GLY A 450 7.31 15.74 22.05
C GLY A 450 6.26 14.75 21.54
N ALA A 451 5.19 15.13 20.88
CA ALA A 451 4.76 16.50 20.74
C ALA A 451 3.57 16.80 21.63
N SER A 452 3.43 18.08 21.98
CA SER A 452 2.16 18.61 22.49
C SER A 452 1.03 18.42 21.47
N PHE A 453 -0.20 18.54 21.95
CA PHE A 453 -1.40 18.31 21.15
C PHE A 453 -2.49 19.32 21.53
N ASP A 454 -2.57 20.39 20.74
CA ASP A 454 -3.49 21.49 20.98
C ASP A 454 -4.49 21.61 19.82
N ARG A 455 -5.78 21.49 20.13
CA ARG A 455 -6.89 21.53 19.17
C ARG A 455 -7.36 22.95 18.87
N ASP A 456 -7.06 23.89 19.75
CA ASP A 456 -7.56 25.27 19.70
C ASP A 456 -6.37 26.24 19.76
N PRO A 457 -5.45 26.17 18.77
CA PRO A 457 -4.21 26.90 18.88
C PRO A 457 -4.41 28.42 18.86
N PRO A 458 -3.60 29.16 19.64
CA PRO A 458 -3.69 30.61 19.70
C PRO A 458 -3.32 31.25 18.37
N GLN A 459 -3.61 32.55 18.18
CA GLN A 459 -3.19 33.26 16.97
C GLN A 459 -1.67 33.26 16.79
N SER A 460 -0.92 33.28 17.90
CA SER A 460 0.54 33.20 17.96
C SER A 460 1.08 31.77 17.88
N TRP A 461 0.35 30.84 17.26
CA TRP A 461 0.67 29.41 17.27
C TRP A 461 2.09 29.07 16.80
N GLN A 462 2.74 29.91 16.00
CA GLN A 462 4.10 29.73 15.49
C GLN A 462 5.15 29.79 16.60
N GLN A 463 4.86 30.46 17.72
CA GLN A 463 5.80 30.61 18.81
C GLN A 463 5.79 29.36 19.71
N PRO A 464 6.96 28.91 20.20
CA PRO A 464 7.02 27.93 21.28
C PRO A 464 6.30 28.44 22.53
N LEU A 465 5.60 27.55 23.22
CA LEU A 465 4.94 27.83 24.49
C LEU A 465 5.71 27.13 25.60
N GLN A 466 6.06 27.86 26.67
CA GLN A 466 6.77 27.28 27.81
C GLN A 466 5.96 26.16 28.47
N ALA A 467 4.63 26.33 28.57
CA ALA A 467 3.74 25.31 29.13
C ALA A 467 3.79 23.98 28.37
N ASP A 468 3.98 24.01 27.03
CA ASP A 468 4.14 22.79 26.23
C ASP A 468 5.48 22.11 26.50
N SER A 469 6.56 22.89 26.63
CA SER A 469 7.88 22.37 26.98
C SER A 469 7.88 21.74 28.37
N ASP A 470 7.23 22.39 29.34
CA ASP A 470 7.10 21.91 30.72
C ASP A 470 6.26 20.62 30.77
N GLU A 471 5.14 20.56 30.03
CA GLU A 471 4.31 19.34 29.95
C GLU A 471 5.07 18.18 29.30
N ASN A 472 5.80 18.45 28.20
CA ASN A 472 6.65 17.47 27.54
C ASN A 472 7.67 16.88 28.52
N LEU A 473 8.44 17.73 29.22
CA LEU A 473 9.46 17.31 30.18
C LEU A 473 8.86 16.54 31.37
N THR A 474 7.75 17.02 31.91
CA THR A 474 7.02 16.34 33.01
C THR A 474 6.61 14.92 32.60
N ARG A 475 6.09 14.75 31.37
CA ARG A 475 5.71 13.43 30.85
C ARG A 475 6.93 12.53 30.61
N LEU A 476 8.06 13.09 30.16
CA LEU A 476 9.31 12.33 30.03
C LEU A 476 9.77 11.81 31.38
N GLN A 477 9.84 12.67 32.39
CA GLN A 477 10.28 12.31 33.75
C GLN A 477 9.37 11.27 34.39
N ALA A 478 8.05 11.37 34.17
CA ALA A 478 7.09 10.39 34.68
C ALA A 478 7.22 9.01 34.00
N ALA A 479 7.42 8.97 32.67
CA ALA A 479 7.44 7.73 31.91
C ALA A 479 8.82 7.04 31.87
N LEU A 480 9.89 7.82 31.93
CA LEU A 480 11.28 7.38 31.80
C LEU A 480 12.17 8.10 32.83
N PRO A 481 12.01 7.84 34.15
CA PRO A 481 12.69 8.62 35.20
C PRO A 481 14.21 8.69 35.03
N ASP A 482 14.86 7.57 34.68
CA ASP A 482 16.30 7.49 34.51
C ASP A 482 16.81 8.38 33.36
N ILE A 483 16.04 8.47 32.26
CA ILE A 483 16.37 9.33 31.12
C ILE A 483 15.99 10.78 31.42
N GLY A 484 14.84 10.99 32.07
CA GLY A 484 14.28 12.29 32.39
C GLY A 484 15.09 13.08 33.41
N ALA A 485 15.76 12.40 34.35
CA ALA A 485 16.64 13.03 35.34
C ALA A 485 17.91 13.63 34.70
N GLY A 486 18.42 12.98 33.64
CA GLY A 486 19.60 13.41 32.88
C GLY A 486 19.30 14.27 31.65
N ALA A 487 18.03 14.65 31.44
CA ALA A 487 17.60 15.42 30.29
C ALA A 487 17.62 16.92 30.58
N SER A 488 18.32 17.69 29.75
CA SER A 488 18.39 19.15 29.84
C SER A 488 17.88 19.82 28.55
N PRO A 489 17.00 20.84 28.63
CA PRO A 489 16.56 21.59 27.46
C PRO A 489 17.71 22.34 26.79
N THR A 490 17.77 22.30 25.46
CA THR A 490 18.75 23.08 24.69
C THR A 490 18.28 24.51 24.37
N GLY A 491 16.99 24.79 24.59
CA GLY A 491 16.32 26.02 24.17
C GLY A 491 15.82 26.02 22.73
N GLU A 492 16.12 24.97 21.96
CA GLU A 492 15.60 24.81 20.59
C GLU A 492 14.26 24.05 20.61
N SER A 493 13.24 24.62 19.94
CA SER A 493 11.91 24.01 19.80
C SER A 493 11.42 24.10 18.36
N TRP A 494 10.65 23.10 17.94
CA TRP A 494 9.90 23.10 16.70
C TRP A 494 8.41 23.21 17.01
N VAL A 495 7.68 23.97 16.19
CA VAL A 495 6.22 24.09 16.27
C VAL A 495 5.61 23.97 14.88
N GLY A 496 4.49 23.24 14.78
CA GLY A 496 3.76 23.12 13.52
C GLY A 496 2.28 22.81 13.68
N LEU A 497 1.52 23.08 12.61
CA LEU A 497 0.12 22.68 12.50
C LEU A 497 -0.04 21.41 11.67
N ARG A 498 -0.93 20.55 12.14
CA ARG A 498 -1.38 19.33 11.47
C ARG A 498 -2.77 19.58 10.89
N ALA A 499 -3.00 19.13 9.65
CA ALA A 499 -4.34 19.00 9.10
C ALA A 499 -4.96 17.70 9.61
N THR A 500 -5.95 17.78 10.49
CA THR A 500 -6.65 16.63 11.08
C THR A 500 -8.09 16.56 10.59
N THR A 501 -8.70 15.38 10.69
CA THR A 501 -10.11 15.13 10.39
C THR A 501 -10.84 14.66 11.64
N LEU A 502 -12.17 14.79 11.62
CA LEU A 502 -13.05 14.39 12.73
C LEU A 502 -12.95 12.91 13.09
N ASP A 503 -12.86 12.05 12.07
CA ASP A 503 -12.82 10.59 12.19
C ASP A 503 -11.39 10.02 12.19
N HIS A 504 -10.38 10.90 12.18
CA HIS A 504 -8.95 10.56 12.10
C HIS A 504 -8.53 9.80 10.84
N LEU A 505 -9.42 9.66 9.85
CA LEU A 505 -9.09 9.12 8.53
C LEU A 505 -8.62 10.24 7.61
N PRO A 506 -7.58 10.05 6.79
CA PRO A 506 -7.21 10.99 5.74
C PRO A 506 -8.37 11.32 4.78
N LEU A 507 -8.27 12.46 4.09
CA LEU A 507 -9.12 12.80 2.95
C LEU A 507 -8.32 12.48 1.68
N ALA A 508 -8.70 11.43 0.96
CA ALA A 508 -8.00 10.95 -0.23
C ALA A 508 -8.97 10.47 -1.31
N GLY A 509 -8.73 10.85 -2.56
CA GLY A 509 -9.47 10.35 -3.73
C GLY A 509 -9.68 11.40 -4.83
N TRP A 510 -10.25 10.94 -5.94
CA TRP A 510 -10.62 11.78 -7.08
C TRP A 510 -12.06 12.30 -6.92
N ARG A 511 -12.29 13.57 -7.29
CA ARG A 511 -13.63 14.22 -7.28
C ARG A 511 -14.24 14.35 -8.67
N GLN A 512 -13.39 14.48 -9.68
CA GLN A 512 -13.71 14.59 -11.09
C GLN A 512 -12.61 13.86 -11.88
N GLU A 513 -12.69 13.88 -13.21
CA GLU A 513 -11.69 13.21 -14.07
C GLU A 513 -10.26 13.71 -13.81
N ASN A 514 -10.08 15.00 -13.48
CA ASN A 514 -8.76 15.64 -13.39
C ASN A 514 -8.42 16.27 -12.03
N LEU A 515 -9.24 16.07 -10.99
CA LEU A 515 -9.00 16.66 -9.66
C LEU A 515 -8.93 15.61 -8.56
N GLY A 516 -7.72 15.39 -8.06
CA GLY A 516 -7.43 14.54 -6.90
C GLY A 516 -7.15 15.35 -5.63
N VAL A 517 -7.35 14.73 -4.47
CA VAL A 517 -7.07 15.33 -3.15
C VAL A 517 -6.31 14.33 -2.28
N LEU A 518 -5.30 14.82 -1.55
CA LEU A 518 -4.62 14.11 -0.47
C LEU A 518 -4.31 15.06 0.70
N THR A 519 -5.17 15.07 1.73
CA THR A 519 -4.98 15.93 2.90
C THR A 519 -5.52 15.27 4.18
N GLY A 520 -5.49 15.99 5.30
CA GLY A 520 -6.07 15.51 6.56
C GLY A 520 -5.30 14.36 7.22
N LEU A 521 -4.00 14.23 6.94
CA LEU A 521 -3.18 13.09 7.39
C LEU A 521 -2.89 13.07 8.92
N GLY A 522 -3.23 14.14 9.63
CA GLY A 522 -3.03 14.29 11.07
C GLY A 522 -1.59 14.14 11.50
N SER A 523 -1.36 13.46 12.64
CA SER A 523 -0.02 13.18 13.20
C SER A 523 0.67 11.97 12.57
N LYS A 524 0.08 11.35 11.54
CA LYS A 524 0.54 10.11 10.92
C LYS A 524 0.83 10.28 9.42
N GLY A 525 1.16 11.50 9.00
CA GLY A 525 1.47 11.81 7.60
C GLY A 525 2.52 10.89 6.98
N TYR A 526 3.62 10.65 7.68
CA TYR A 526 4.69 9.76 7.24
C TYR A 526 4.30 8.27 7.23
N LEU A 527 3.20 7.87 7.88
CA LEU A 527 2.68 6.50 7.79
C LEU A 527 1.72 6.34 6.60
N TYR A 528 0.86 7.33 6.36
CA TYR A 528 -0.24 7.21 5.41
C TYR A 528 0.10 7.74 4.02
N ALA A 529 0.94 8.77 3.89
CA ALA A 529 1.23 9.40 2.61
C ALA A 529 1.77 8.42 1.55
N PRO A 530 2.69 7.48 1.85
CA PRO A 530 3.21 6.55 0.84
C PRO A 530 2.12 5.72 0.17
N ILE A 531 1.34 4.99 0.97
CA ILE A 531 0.31 4.09 0.43
C ILE A 531 -0.83 4.85 -0.25
N LEU A 532 -1.18 6.04 0.27
CA LEU A 532 -2.25 6.86 -0.33
C LEU A 532 -1.83 7.52 -1.63
N ALA A 533 -0.56 7.90 -1.78
CA ALA A 533 0.00 8.34 -3.05
C ALA A 533 -0.06 7.23 -4.10
N SER A 534 0.39 6.02 -3.74
CA SER A 534 0.24 4.84 -4.62
C SER A 534 -1.21 4.56 -4.99
N CYS A 535 -2.16 4.66 -4.05
CA CYS A 535 -3.58 4.47 -4.36
C CYS A 535 -4.12 5.51 -5.35
N LEU A 536 -3.81 6.80 -5.15
CA LEU A 536 -4.27 7.87 -6.04
C LEU A 536 -3.79 7.69 -7.47
N LEU A 537 -2.50 7.41 -7.65
CA LEU A 537 -1.92 7.28 -8.98
C LEU A 537 -2.27 5.93 -9.61
N ALA A 538 -2.36 4.85 -8.82
CA ALA A 538 -2.86 3.57 -9.32
C ALA A 538 -4.31 3.69 -9.82
N GLU A 539 -5.18 4.37 -9.08
CA GLU A 539 -6.57 4.62 -9.52
C GLU A 539 -6.62 5.40 -10.84
N ALA A 540 -5.81 6.45 -10.97
CA ALA A 540 -5.76 7.27 -12.18
C ALA A 540 -5.31 6.50 -13.43
N LEU A 541 -4.29 5.64 -13.28
CA LEU A 541 -3.72 4.86 -14.37
C LEU A 541 -4.52 3.55 -14.63
N GLY A 542 -5.44 3.19 -13.72
CA GLY A 542 -6.17 1.93 -13.76
C GLY A 542 -5.31 0.72 -13.40
N LEU A 543 -4.34 0.92 -12.51
CA LEU A 543 -3.50 -0.12 -11.92
C LEU A 543 -4.17 -0.70 -10.66
N PRO A 544 -3.74 -1.88 -10.19
CA PRO A 544 -4.25 -2.46 -8.94
C PRO A 544 -3.96 -1.55 -7.75
N LEU A 545 -4.98 -1.28 -6.93
CA LEU A 545 -4.78 -0.53 -5.69
C LEU A 545 -4.05 -1.41 -4.66
N PRO A 546 -2.98 -0.90 -4.01
CA PRO A 546 -2.28 -1.63 -2.94
C PRO A 546 -3.05 -1.58 -1.60
N LEU A 547 -4.32 -1.19 -1.62
CA LEU A 547 -5.19 -1.04 -0.45
C LEU A 547 -6.57 -1.62 -0.76
N GLU A 548 -7.20 -2.22 0.26
CA GLU A 548 -8.54 -2.77 0.14
C GLU A 548 -9.55 -1.69 -0.27
N GLN A 549 -10.39 -1.99 -1.27
CA GLN A 549 -11.33 -1.07 -1.89
C GLN A 549 -12.31 -0.44 -0.89
N TRP A 550 -12.76 -1.20 0.12
CA TRP A 550 -13.66 -0.67 1.14
C TRP A 550 -12.96 0.35 2.06
N VAL A 551 -11.66 0.17 2.33
CA VAL A 551 -10.85 1.15 3.07
C VAL A 551 -10.67 2.39 2.22
N TRP A 552 -10.28 2.23 0.95
CA TRP A 552 -10.14 3.35 0.01
C TRP A 552 -11.43 4.18 -0.12
N ASN A 553 -12.58 3.52 -0.21
CA ASN A 553 -13.89 4.17 -0.27
C ASN A 553 -14.22 4.97 1.00
N ALA A 554 -13.71 4.56 2.16
CA ALA A 554 -13.90 5.29 3.42
C ALA A 554 -13.08 6.58 3.50
N LEU A 555 -12.13 6.81 2.57
CA LEU A 555 -11.25 7.98 2.57
C LEU A 555 -11.75 9.14 1.69
N LYS A 556 -12.86 8.96 0.97
CA LYS A 556 -13.38 9.94 0.01
C LYS A 556 -13.33 11.38 0.54
N PRO A 557 -12.87 12.37 -0.24
CA PRO A 557 -12.55 13.70 0.31
C PRO A 557 -13.72 14.45 0.96
N LEU A 558 -14.93 14.37 0.38
CA LEU A 558 -16.12 15.05 0.91
C LEU A 558 -17.10 14.09 1.63
N ARG A 559 -16.60 13.00 2.21
CA ARG A 559 -17.44 11.99 2.89
C ARG A 559 -18.24 12.51 4.09
N HIS A 560 -17.88 13.68 4.63
CA HIS A 560 -18.56 14.32 5.76
C HIS A 560 -19.70 15.25 5.30
N GLN A 561 -19.84 15.49 4.00
CA GLN A 561 -20.99 16.20 3.47
C GLN A 561 -22.20 15.25 3.41
N PRO A 562 -23.44 15.79 3.50
CA PRO A 562 -24.63 15.03 3.20
C PRO A 562 -24.49 14.40 1.80
N ARG A 563 -24.90 13.14 1.62
CA ARG A 563 -25.06 12.59 0.27
C ARG A 563 -26.15 13.42 -0.40
N GLU A 564 -25.85 13.98 -1.59
CA GLU A 564 -26.92 14.52 -2.43
C GLU A 564 -27.94 13.38 -2.68
N PRO A 565 -29.25 13.67 -2.57
CA PRO A 565 -30.32 12.68 -2.59
C PRO A 565 -30.41 11.90 -3.89
#